data_AF-A0A346NMA4-F1
#
_entry.id   AF-A0A346NMA4-F1
#
_cell.length_a   1.000
_cell.length_b   1.000
_cell.length_c   1.000
_cell.angle_alpha   90.00
_cell.angle_beta   90.00
_cell.angle_gamma   90.00
#
_symmetry.space_group_name_H-M   'P 1'
#
loop_
_entity.id
_entity.type
_entity.pdbx_description
1 polymer ?
#
loop_
_entity_poly.entity_id
_entity_poly.type
_entity_poly.pdbx_seq_one_letter_code
_entity_poly.pdbx_strand_id
1 'polypeptide(L)'
;MSEQRIMQALFNQQRLQIKSLGVHHDEYTDAYLYAWEEGVYPFFNDTDGSVPPMPHECYEEFFKIKKEHVKKVLFFLDEKWLEKAVPTFWELEDEFGGKWREEYGRSALIGICRYAFLRGSFDKSFWKKLLTPMQHPSEASYICQPFDRQNEIFFN
;
A
#
# COMPACT_ATOMS: atom_id res chain seq x y z
N MET A 1 29.78 6.02 -10.09
CA MET A 1 28.63 5.94 -9.16
C MET A 1 28.37 4.48 -8.88
N SER A 2 28.03 4.09 -7.64
CA SER A 2 27.63 2.71 -7.38
C SER A 2 26.32 2.41 -8.11
N GLU A 3 26.20 1.19 -8.66
CA GLU A 3 25.01 0.69 -9.35
C GLU A 3 23.71 0.95 -8.56
N GLN A 4 23.75 0.74 -7.24
CA GLN A 4 22.64 1.00 -6.33
C GLN A 4 22.17 2.47 -6.33
N ARG A 5 23.09 3.44 -6.46
CA ARG A 5 22.70 4.87 -6.54
C ARG A 5 22.04 5.20 -7.88
N ILE A 6 22.47 4.54 -8.95
CA ILE A 6 21.86 4.70 -10.28
C ILE A 6 20.43 4.15 -10.23
N MET A 7 20.24 2.94 -9.69
CA MET A 7 18.92 2.33 -9.55
C MET A 7 17.98 3.14 -8.66
N GLN A 8 18.48 3.70 -7.55
CA GLN A 8 17.68 4.60 -6.72
C GLN A 8 17.23 5.86 -7.48
N ALA A 9 18.12 6.45 -8.30
CA ALA A 9 17.78 7.61 -9.12
C ALA A 9 16.73 7.26 -10.19
N LEU A 10 16.86 6.10 -10.83
CA LEU A 10 15.90 5.59 -11.81
C LEU A 10 14.53 5.29 -11.18
N PHE A 11 14.51 4.69 -9.98
CA PHE A 11 13.30 4.49 -9.22
C PHE A 11 12.59 5.81 -8.92
N ASN A 12 13.33 6.82 -8.44
CA ASN A 12 12.76 8.14 -8.16
C ASN A 12 12.22 8.81 -9.42
N GLN A 13 12.92 8.68 -10.55
CA GLN A 13 12.45 9.18 -11.84
C GLN A 13 11.17 8.45 -12.30
N GLN A 14 11.13 7.12 -12.20
CA GLN A 14 9.95 6.31 -12.55
C GLN A 14 8.75 6.68 -11.69
N ARG A 15 8.96 6.89 -10.38
CA ARG A 15 7.93 7.34 -9.43
C ARG A 15 7.33 8.68 -9.86
N LEU A 16 8.16 9.66 -10.23
CA LEU A 16 7.69 10.96 -10.73
C LEU A 16 6.91 10.82 -12.04
N GLN A 17 7.36 9.96 -12.96
CA GLN A 17 6.65 9.71 -14.22
C GLN A 17 5.27 9.09 -13.98
N ILE A 18 5.17 8.07 -13.14
CA ILE A 18 3.89 7.41 -12.82
C ILE A 18 2.92 8.40 -12.17
N LYS A 19 3.41 9.23 -11.23
CA LYS A 19 2.62 10.30 -10.59
C LYS A 19 2.13 11.33 -11.61
N SER A 20 3.01 11.78 -12.51
CA SER A 20 2.66 12.75 -13.55
C SER A 20 1.60 12.20 -14.50
N LEU A 21 1.74 10.95 -14.92
CA LEU A 21 0.77 10.27 -15.77
C LEU A 21 -0.59 10.12 -15.06
N GLY A 22 -0.60 9.76 -13.77
CA GLY A 22 -1.85 9.63 -13.02
C GLY A 22 -2.60 10.94 -12.76
N VAL A 23 -1.88 12.03 -12.51
CA VAL A 23 -2.49 13.35 -12.25
C VAL A 23 -2.95 14.04 -13.52
N HIS A 24 -2.13 14.02 -14.58
CA HIS A 24 -2.36 14.82 -15.77
C HIS A 24 -3.01 14.07 -16.93
N HIS A 25 -2.91 12.74 -16.93
CA HIS A 25 -3.38 11.90 -18.04
C HIS A 25 -4.37 10.82 -17.60
N ASP A 26 -4.78 10.82 -16.33
CA ASP A 26 -5.71 9.83 -15.76
C ASP A 26 -5.25 8.37 -15.92
N GLU A 27 -3.94 8.16 -16.02
CA GLU A 27 -3.34 6.83 -16.15
C GLU A 27 -3.22 6.14 -14.79
N TYR A 28 -3.31 4.82 -14.80
CA TYR A 28 -3.27 3.95 -13.62
C TYR A 28 -4.45 4.11 -12.65
N THR A 29 -4.62 3.09 -11.79
CA THR A 29 -5.64 3.09 -10.75
C THR A 29 -5.19 3.88 -9.53
N ASP A 30 -6.14 4.37 -8.73
CA ASP A 30 -5.86 5.09 -7.49
C ASP A 30 -5.02 4.25 -6.52
N ALA A 31 -5.29 2.94 -6.43
CA ALA A 31 -4.50 2.02 -5.62
C ALA A 31 -3.03 1.99 -6.06
N TYR A 32 -2.77 1.97 -7.38
CA TYR A 32 -1.42 1.94 -7.92
C TYR A 32 -0.69 3.26 -7.68
N LEU A 33 -1.35 4.40 -7.91
CA LEU A 33 -0.79 5.72 -7.65
C LEU A 33 -0.49 5.92 -6.16
N TYR A 34 -1.41 5.55 -5.29
CA TYR A 34 -1.23 5.58 -3.84
C TYR A 34 -0.03 4.73 -3.41
N ALA A 35 0.12 3.53 -3.97
CA ALA A 35 1.24 2.65 -3.66
C ALA A 35 2.59 3.28 -4.01
N TRP A 36 2.70 3.93 -5.17
CA TRP A 36 3.89 4.70 -5.54
C TRP A 36 4.10 5.95 -4.69
N GLU A 37 3.04 6.63 -4.28
CA GLU A 37 3.13 7.80 -3.40
C GLU A 37 3.67 7.42 -2.02
N GLU A 38 3.05 6.44 -1.36
CA GLU A 38 3.38 6.05 0.01
C GLU A 38 4.55 5.06 0.10
N GLY A 39 5.05 4.59 -1.04
CA GLY A 39 6.12 3.59 -1.10
C GLY A 39 5.66 2.20 -0.67
N VAL A 40 4.37 1.87 -0.84
CA VAL A 40 3.83 0.52 -0.70
C VAL A 40 4.13 -0.26 -1.98
N TYR A 41 4.69 -1.46 -1.87
CA TYR A 41 4.84 -2.31 -3.07
C TYR A 41 3.46 -2.70 -3.64
N PRO A 42 3.16 -2.45 -4.93
CA PRO A 42 1.83 -2.63 -5.49
C PRO A 42 1.56 -4.09 -5.89
N PHE A 43 1.48 -4.97 -4.89
CA PHE A 43 1.39 -6.42 -5.05
C PHE A 43 0.27 -6.93 -5.99
N PHE A 44 -0.92 -6.33 -5.96
CA PHE A 44 -2.03 -6.69 -6.86
C PHE A 44 -1.77 -6.43 -8.35
N ASN A 45 -0.69 -5.72 -8.70
CA ASN A 45 -0.29 -5.43 -10.07
C ASN A 45 0.86 -6.30 -10.56
N ASP A 46 1.37 -7.22 -9.72
CA ASP A 46 2.38 -8.20 -10.11
C ASP A 46 1.90 -9.01 -11.32
N THR A 47 2.78 -9.17 -12.30
CA THR A 47 2.55 -10.07 -13.42
C THR A 47 3.14 -11.46 -13.12
N ASP A 48 2.61 -12.48 -13.79
CA ASP A 48 3.11 -13.87 -13.69
C ASP A 48 4.18 -14.19 -14.77
N GLY A 49 4.65 -13.17 -15.48
CA GLY A 49 5.56 -13.30 -16.62
C GLY A 49 4.87 -13.64 -17.95
N SER A 50 3.55 -13.81 -17.98
CA SER A 50 2.79 -14.00 -19.24
C SER A 50 2.58 -12.71 -20.03
N VAL A 51 2.75 -11.56 -19.38
CA VAL A 51 2.67 -10.21 -19.95
C VAL A 51 3.92 -9.41 -19.55
N PRO A 52 4.26 -8.33 -20.28
CA PRO A 52 5.35 -7.45 -19.87
C PRO A 52 5.16 -6.97 -18.44
N PRO A 53 6.21 -6.99 -17.61
CA PRO A 53 6.12 -6.61 -16.20
C PRO A 53 5.75 -5.14 -16.08
N MET A 54 4.97 -4.85 -15.04
CA MET A 54 4.65 -3.46 -14.69
C MET A 54 5.88 -2.79 -14.08
N PRO A 55 6.04 -1.46 -14.18
CA PRO A 55 7.29 -0.77 -13.81
C PRO A 55 7.83 -1.08 -12.41
N HIS A 56 6.94 -1.28 -11.44
CA HIS A 56 7.29 -1.57 -10.04
C HIS A 56 8.08 -2.87 -9.83
N GLU A 57 7.91 -3.88 -10.70
CA GLU A 57 8.52 -5.20 -10.53
C GLU A 57 10.06 -5.12 -10.61
N CYS A 58 10.60 -4.21 -11.42
CA CYS A 58 12.04 -3.98 -11.53
C CYS A 58 12.65 -3.23 -10.34
N TYR A 59 11.82 -2.70 -9.42
CA TYR A 59 12.25 -1.84 -8.33
C TYR A 59 11.80 -2.33 -6.96
N GLU A 60 11.50 -3.63 -6.80
CA GLU A 60 11.00 -4.21 -5.55
C GLU A 60 11.80 -3.77 -4.31
N GLU A 61 13.13 -3.77 -4.41
CA GLU A 61 14.03 -3.42 -3.30
C GLU A 61 13.98 -1.93 -2.91
N PHE A 62 13.46 -1.05 -3.77
CA PHE A 62 13.43 0.41 -3.56
C PHE A 62 12.14 0.91 -2.90
N PHE A 63 11.11 0.07 -2.81
CA PHE A 63 9.89 0.41 -2.07
C PHE A 63 10.17 0.49 -0.56
N LYS A 64 9.51 1.43 0.11
CA LYS A 64 9.61 1.59 1.57
C LYS A 64 9.02 0.38 2.29
N ILE A 65 7.83 -0.04 1.90
CA ILE A 65 7.13 -1.20 2.45
C ILE A 65 7.28 -2.33 1.43
N LYS A 66 8.13 -3.31 1.79
CA LYS A 66 8.58 -4.38 0.88
C LYS A 66 7.45 -5.32 0.49
N LYS A 67 7.56 -5.89 -0.72
CA LYS A 67 6.65 -6.90 -1.27
C LYS A 67 6.26 -7.97 -0.27
N GLU A 68 7.25 -8.59 0.39
CA GLU A 68 7.00 -9.68 1.33
C GLU A 68 6.16 -9.25 2.54
N HIS A 69 6.30 -8.01 3.01
CA HIS A 69 5.48 -7.52 4.11
C HIS A 69 4.06 -7.19 3.66
N VAL A 70 3.92 -6.48 2.53
CA VAL A 70 2.61 -6.21 1.90
C VAL A 70 1.85 -7.52 1.71
N LYS A 71 2.51 -8.51 1.11
CA LYS A 71 1.96 -9.85 0.90
C LYS A 71 1.51 -10.48 2.22
N LYS A 72 2.37 -10.59 3.23
CA LYS A 72 2.01 -11.20 4.52
C LYS A 72 0.77 -10.57 5.16
N VAL A 73 0.70 -9.24 5.19
CA VAL A 73 -0.46 -8.53 5.77
C VAL A 73 -1.72 -8.80 4.96
N LEU A 74 -1.66 -8.71 3.63
CA LEU A 74 -2.83 -8.94 2.77
C LEU A 74 -3.35 -10.38 2.88
N PHE A 75 -2.46 -11.37 2.88
CA PHE A 75 -2.84 -12.77 3.04
C PHE A 75 -3.45 -13.03 4.43
N PHE A 76 -2.88 -12.48 5.49
CA PHE A 76 -3.46 -12.59 6.84
C PHE A 76 -4.87 -11.98 6.91
N LEU A 77 -5.07 -10.79 6.32
CA LEU A 77 -6.37 -10.14 6.29
C LEU A 77 -7.39 -10.93 5.45
N ASP A 78 -6.95 -11.53 4.34
CA ASP A 78 -7.78 -12.41 3.51
C ASP A 78 -8.24 -13.66 4.27
N GLU A 79 -7.32 -14.34 4.95
CA GLU A 79 -7.65 -15.49 5.81
C GLU A 79 -8.65 -15.09 6.90
N LYS A 80 -8.40 -13.98 7.62
CA LYS A 80 -9.32 -13.51 8.66
C LYS A 80 -10.67 -13.07 8.14
N TRP A 81 -10.73 -12.56 6.90
CA TRP A 81 -11.99 -12.25 6.24
C TRP A 81 -12.77 -13.52 5.90
N LEU A 82 -12.12 -14.52 5.32
CA LEU A 82 -12.73 -15.83 5.00
C LEU A 82 -13.21 -16.57 6.25
N GLU A 83 -12.46 -16.48 7.35
CA GLU A 83 -12.82 -17.05 8.66
C GLU A 83 -13.92 -16.28 9.40
N LYS A 84 -14.32 -15.10 8.89
CA LYS A 84 -15.21 -14.15 9.58
C LYS A 84 -14.68 -13.73 10.96
N ALA A 85 -13.35 -13.72 11.11
CA ALA A 85 -12.62 -13.40 12.34
C ALA A 85 -11.75 -12.13 12.15
N VAL A 86 -12.29 -11.14 11.42
CA VAL A 86 -11.59 -9.89 11.08
C VAL A 86 -11.13 -9.19 12.37
N PRO A 87 -9.82 -8.89 12.51
CA PRO A 87 -9.30 -8.18 13.67
C PRO A 87 -9.69 -6.70 13.62
N THR A 88 -9.62 -6.05 14.77
CA THR A 88 -9.52 -4.59 14.89
C THR A 88 -8.13 -4.14 14.45
N PHE A 89 -7.95 -2.83 14.20
CA PHE A 89 -6.64 -2.33 13.81
C PHE A 89 -5.57 -2.55 14.89
N TRP A 90 -5.92 -2.44 16.18
CA TRP A 90 -4.95 -2.72 17.25
C TRP A 90 -4.54 -4.19 17.32
N GLU A 91 -5.49 -5.11 17.14
CA GLU A 91 -5.17 -6.55 17.05
C GLU A 91 -4.27 -6.85 15.84
N LEU A 92 -4.50 -6.19 14.70
CA LEU A 92 -3.61 -6.28 13.53
C LEU A 92 -2.20 -5.71 13.85
N GLU A 93 -2.13 -4.56 14.54
CA GLU A 93 -0.87 -3.94 14.93
C GLU A 93 -0.07 -4.82 15.91
N ASP A 94 -0.75 -5.47 16.84
CA ASP A 94 -0.14 -6.40 17.79
C ASP A 94 0.40 -7.64 17.07
N GLU A 95 -0.34 -8.19 16.10
CA GLU A 95 0.09 -9.36 15.29
C GLU A 95 1.39 -9.08 14.51
N PHE A 96 1.54 -7.89 13.92
CA PHE A 96 2.69 -7.54 13.07
C PHE A 96 3.83 -6.83 13.80
N GLY A 97 3.84 -6.83 15.14
CA GLY A 97 5.02 -6.45 15.93
C GLY A 97 5.10 -4.97 16.35
N GLY A 98 3.97 -4.25 16.33
CA GLY A 98 3.77 -3.01 17.07
C GLY A 98 4.06 -1.68 16.34
N LYS A 99 3.78 -0.57 17.04
CA LYS A 99 3.63 0.79 16.49
C LYS A 99 4.83 1.40 15.74
N TRP A 100 6.06 1.17 16.19
CA TRP A 100 7.18 2.10 15.93
C TRP A 100 8.14 1.74 14.78
N ARG A 101 7.95 0.60 14.09
CA ARG A 101 8.83 0.22 12.97
C ARG A 101 8.40 0.91 11.69
N GLU A 102 9.33 1.50 10.95
CA GLU A 102 9.00 2.25 9.74
C GLU A 102 8.47 1.35 8.60
N GLU A 103 9.04 0.15 8.46
CA GLU A 103 8.67 -0.80 7.39
C GLU A 103 7.53 -1.76 7.77
N TYR A 104 7.26 -1.91 9.08
CA TYR A 104 6.36 -2.94 9.63
C TYR A 104 5.32 -2.40 10.63
N GLY A 105 5.49 -1.18 11.09
CA GLY A 105 4.68 -0.61 12.16
C GLY A 105 3.41 0.05 11.65
N ARG A 106 2.82 0.88 12.51
CA ARG A 106 1.49 1.48 12.28
C ARG A 106 1.33 2.12 10.91
N SER A 107 2.28 2.96 10.51
CA SER A 107 2.21 3.67 9.23
C SER A 107 2.26 2.70 8.04
N ALA A 108 3.06 1.64 8.12
CA ALA A 108 3.11 0.61 7.08
C ALA A 108 1.79 -0.16 6.99
N LEU A 109 1.21 -0.55 8.13
CA LEU A 109 -0.09 -1.23 8.18
C LEU A 109 -1.22 -0.33 7.66
N ILE A 110 -1.25 0.94 8.03
CA ILE A 110 -2.20 1.92 7.47
C ILE A 110 -2.03 2.00 5.94
N GLY A 111 -0.78 2.09 5.47
CA GLY A 111 -0.46 2.13 4.04
C GLY A 111 -0.98 0.90 3.30
N ILE A 112 -0.70 -0.29 3.81
CA ILE A 112 -1.16 -1.56 3.20
C ILE A 112 -2.69 -1.65 3.22
N CYS A 113 -3.34 -1.30 4.34
CA CYS A 113 -4.79 -1.33 4.46
C CYS A 113 -5.47 -0.34 3.51
N ARG A 114 -4.96 0.89 3.40
CA ARG A 114 -5.50 1.89 2.47
C ARG A 114 -5.28 1.46 1.02
N TYR A 115 -4.11 0.92 0.69
CA TYR A 115 -3.85 0.33 -0.62
C TYR A 115 -4.89 -0.76 -0.99
N ALA A 116 -5.18 -1.68 -0.06
CA ALA A 116 -6.22 -2.70 -0.25
C ALA A 116 -7.62 -2.10 -0.40
N PHE A 117 -7.96 -1.09 0.41
CA PHE A 117 -9.24 -0.39 0.30
C PHE A 117 -9.42 0.27 -1.07
N LEU A 118 -8.41 1.02 -1.55
CA LEU A 118 -8.43 1.68 -2.86
C LEU A 118 -8.47 0.69 -4.03
N ARG A 119 -7.95 -0.53 -3.85
CA ARG A 119 -8.07 -1.60 -4.85
C ARG A 119 -9.50 -2.12 -4.96
N GLY A 120 -10.34 -1.88 -3.96
CA GLY A 120 -11.68 -2.46 -3.81
C GLY A 120 -11.66 -3.83 -3.12
N SER A 121 -10.61 -4.14 -2.36
CA SER A 121 -10.53 -5.38 -1.58
C SER A 121 -11.43 -5.32 -0.34
N PHE A 122 -11.96 -6.47 0.05
CA PHE A 122 -12.84 -6.69 1.21
C PHE A 122 -14.16 -5.91 1.19
N ASP A 123 -15.16 -6.44 1.90
CA ASP A 123 -16.48 -5.82 1.96
C ASP A 123 -16.60 -4.74 3.05
N LYS A 124 -17.74 -4.03 3.07
CA LYS A 124 -18.02 -2.98 4.08
C LYS A 124 -17.99 -3.50 5.51
N SER A 125 -18.32 -4.77 5.75
CA SER A 125 -18.34 -5.35 7.09
C SER A 125 -16.94 -5.58 7.63
N PHE A 126 -16.01 -6.00 6.76
CA PHE A 126 -14.59 -6.08 7.06
C PHE A 126 -14.05 -4.73 7.52
N TRP A 127 -14.23 -3.68 6.71
CA TRP A 127 -13.69 -2.35 7.03
C TRP A 127 -14.30 -1.75 8.29
N LYS A 128 -15.60 -1.98 8.51
CA LYS A 128 -16.29 -1.58 9.75
C LYS A 128 -15.71 -2.28 10.97
N LYS A 129 -15.34 -3.56 10.86
CA LYS A 129 -14.76 -4.33 11.96
C LYS A 129 -13.31 -3.89 12.23
N LEU A 130 -12.50 -3.75 11.19
CA LEU A 130 -11.11 -3.27 11.31
C LEU A 130 -11.04 -1.89 11.96
N LEU A 131 -11.93 -0.98 11.57
CA LEU A 131 -12.04 0.39 12.08
C LEU A 131 -13.12 0.53 13.16
N THR A 132 -13.24 -0.46 14.06
CA THR A 132 -14.20 -0.37 15.16
C THR A 132 -13.89 0.87 16.03
N PRO A 133 -14.88 1.74 16.33
CA PRO A 133 -14.65 2.95 17.09
C PRO A 133 -13.94 2.67 18.42
N MET A 134 -12.95 3.51 18.75
CA MET A 134 -12.09 3.35 19.93
C MET A 134 -11.25 2.06 19.95
N GLN A 135 -11.10 1.37 18.82
CA GLN A 135 -10.24 0.18 18.66
C GLN A 135 -9.24 0.32 17.50
N HIS A 136 -8.93 1.56 17.14
CA HIS A 136 -7.93 1.92 16.15
C HIS A 136 -7.30 3.28 16.51
N PRO A 137 -6.08 3.58 16.06
CA PRO A 137 -5.48 4.90 16.23
C PRO A 137 -6.15 5.92 15.29
N SER A 138 -6.16 7.22 15.64
CA SER A 138 -6.88 8.25 14.89
C SER A 138 -6.47 8.32 13.40
N GLU A 139 -5.19 8.05 13.11
CA GLU A 139 -4.66 8.04 11.75
C GLU A 139 -5.29 6.93 10.87
N ALA A 140 -5.73 5.81 11.47
CA ALA A 140 -6.36 4.71 10.73
C ALA A 140 -7.75 5.07 10.18
N SER A 141 -8.40 6.13 10.68
CA SER A 141 -9.67 6.61 10.13
C SER A 141 -9.59 7.03 8.66
N TYR A 142 -8.39 7.35 8.18
CA TYR A 142 -8.14 7.72 6.80
C TYR A 142 -8.11 6.51 5.84
N ILE A 143 -8.03 5.26 6.32
CA ILE A 143 -7.92 4.07 5.45
C ILE A 143 -9.05 3.96 4.43
N CYS A 144 -10.29 4.27 4.83
CA CYS A 144 -11.48 4.12 3.99
C CYS A 144 -11.89 5.41 3.25
N GLN A 145 -11.01 6.40 3.17
CA GLN A 145 -11.28 7.60 2.37
C GLN A 145 -10.89 7.36 0.91
N PRO A 146 -11.62 7.96 -0.05
CA PRO A 146 -11.22 7.94 -1.46
C PRO A 146 -9.85 8.61 -1.64
N PHE A 147 -9.17 8.28 -2.73
CA PHE A 147 -7.89 8.88 -3.08
C PHE A 147 -8.12 10.17 -3.89
N ASP A 148 -7.60 11.29 -3.39
CA ASP A 148 -7.61 12.57 -4.08
C ASP A 148 -6.27 12.80 -4.79
N ARG A 149 -6.23 12.50 -6.10
CA ARG A 149 -5.03 12.64 -6.92
C ARG A 149 -4.44 14.06 -6.93
N GLN A 150 -5.25 15.10 -6.69
CA GLN A 150 -4.78 16.49 -6.75
C GLN A 150 -4.16 16.95 -5.43
N ASN A 151 -4.59 16.36 -4.31
CA ASN A 151 -4.17 16.80 -2.97
C ASN A 151 -3.25 15.80 -2.26
N GLU A 152 -3.17 14.56 -2.75
CA GLU A 152 -2.38 13.50 -2.12
C GLU A 152 -1.11 13.12 -2.91
N ILE A 153 -0.92 13.63 -4.12
CA ILE A 153 0.29 13.37 -4.93
C ILE A 153 1.22 14.58 -4.87
N PHE A 154 2.45 14.38 -4.36
CA PHE A 154 3.42 15.47 -4.17
C PHE A 154 4.65 15.35 -5.07
N PHE A 155 4.93 16.31 -5.97
CA PHE A 155 6.07 16.25 -6.89
C PHE A 155 7.40 16.74 -6.27
N ASN A 156 7.76 16.14 -5.12
CA ASN A 156 8.92 16.52 -4.31
C ASN A 156 10.12 15.60 -4.56
#